data_AF-R8BQX0-F1
#
_entry.id   AF-R8BQX0-F1
#
_cell.length_a   1.000
_cell.length_b   1.000
_cell.length_c   1.000
_cell.angle_alpha   90.00
_cell.angle_beta   90.00
_cell.angle_gamma   90.00
#
_symmetry.space_group_name_H-M   'P 1'
#
loop_
_entity.id
_entity.type
_entity.pdbx_description
1 polymer ?
#
loop_
_entity_poly.entity_id
_entity_poly.type
_entity_poly.pdbx_seq_one_letter_code
_entity_poly.pdbx_strand_id
1 'polypeptide(L)'
;MPSFKRPQHSLSVFRRLVDTTTLFSPTDGGFHRDVNGRGPTLTGLNHKLPPLMPAVRSKLERMFSELCGLSFRSTPLLSRDKFEAFLNTTQGGLVAPLELEKYNFEQFLQVWYINYRSAVRRIECGEKDLSKPISNYFISSSHNTYAMGNQLYGENSADAYRKASSRNIMRDLDIWANHVL
;
A
#
# COMPACT_ATOMS: atom_id res chain seq x y z
N MET A 1 -38.44 5.32 43.01
CA MET A 1 -37.34 4.50 42.44
C MET A 1 -36.46 5.40 41.57
N PRO A 2 -35.12 5.40 41.73
CA PRO A 2 -34.27 6.37 41.04
C PRO A 2 -33.99 5.96 39.59
N SER A 3 -33.98 6.96 38.71
CA SER A 3 -33.64 6.87 37.29
C SER A 3 -32.12 7.01 37.12
N PHE A 4 -31.48 5.99 36.51
CA PHE A 4 -30.05 6.02 36.17
C PHE A 4 -29.85 6.54 34.74
N LYS A 5 -29.25 7.73 34.60
CA LYS A 5 -28.75 8.24 33.31
C LYS A 5 -27.45 7.53 32.94
N ARG A 6 -27.39 6.92 31.75
CA ARG A 6 -26.16 6.31 31.21
C ARG A 6 -25.11 7.39 30.90
N PRO A 7 -23.84 7.23 31.31
CA PRO A 7 -22.80 8.20 31.01
C PRO A 7 -22.34 8.06 29.54
N GLN A 8 -22.63 9.07 28.72
CA GLN A 8 -22.29 9.09 27.29
C GLN A 8 -20.79 9.28 26.98
N HIS A 9 -19.97 9.52 28.00
CA HIS A 9 -18.53 9.77 27.83
C HIS A 9 -17.67 8.51 27.60
N SER A 10 -18.14 7.32 27.97
CA SER A 10 -17.38 6.06 27.81
C SER A 10 -17.37 5.55 26.35
N LEU A 11 -18.49 5.75 25.65
CA LEU A 11 -18.66 5.28 24.26
C LEU A 11 -17.83 6.07 23.25
N SER A 12 -17.57 7.35 23.51
CA SER A 12 -16.75 8.18 22.61
C SER A 12 -15.27 7.82 22.68
N VAL A 13 -14.78 7.44 23.86
CA VAL A 13 -13.39 6.98 24.05
C VAL A 13 -13.20 5.61 23.41
N PHE A 14 -14.15 4.68 23.59
CA PHE A 14 -14.11 3.37 22.92
C PHE A 14 -14.19 3.49 21.40
N ARG A 15 -15.05 4.38 20.87
CA ARG A 15 -15.12 4.65 19.43
C ARG A 15 -13.80 5.21 18.90
N ARG A 16 -13.18 6.14 19.62
CA ARG A 16 -11.87 6.70 19.26
C ARG A 16 -10.75 5.65 19.28
N LEU A 17 -10.83 4.67 20.18
CA LEU A 17 -9.85 3.57 20.26
C LEU A 17 -10.02 2.58 19.09
N VAL A 18 -11.26 2.25 18.74
CA VAL A 18 -11.59 1.41 17.57
C VAL A 18 -11.19 2.09 16.27
N ASP A 19 -11.41 3.41 16.16
CA ASP A 19 -11.03 4.23 15.01
C ASP A 19 -9.49 4.35 14.86
N THR A 20 -8.72 4.30 15.96
CA THR A 20 -7.25 4.26 15.90
C THR A 20 -6.68 2.90 15.50
N THR A 21 -7.44 1.82 15.67
CA THR A 21 -7.04 0.46 15.24
C THR A 21 -7.43 0.13 13.80
N THR A 22 -8.34 0.89 13.18
CA THR A 22 -8.76 0.73 11.78
C THR A 22 -7.95 1.59 10.80
N LEU A 23 -6.64 1.70 11.01
CA LEU A 23 -5.69 2.33 10.07
C LEU A 23 -5.51 1.54 8.74
N PHE A 24 -6.33 0.51 8.50
CA PHE A 24 -6.41 -0.22 7.24
C PHE A 24 -7.86 -0.32 6.75
N SER A 25 -8.50 0.81 6.52
CA SER A 25 -9.66 0.85 5.61
C SER A 25 -9.19 0.60 4.18
N PRO A 26 -9.76 -0.40 3.46
CA PRO A 26 -9.54 -0.58 2.04
C PRO A 26 -10.20 0.59 1.30
N THR A 27 -9.43 1.39 0.58
CA THR A 27 -9.97 2.36 -0.37
C THR A 27 -10.71 1.60 -1.47
N ASP A 28 -11.99 1.91 -1.66
CA ASP A 28 -12.74 1.56 -2.87
C ASP A 28 -12.02 2.19 -4.08
N GLY A 29 -11.69 1.34 -5.05
CA GLY A 29 -10.87 1.70 -6.22
C GLY A 29 -9.56 0.92 -6.24
N GLY A 30 -9.67 -0.39 -6.50
CA GLY A 30 -8.52 -1.27 -6.67
C GLY A 30 -7.56 -0.72 -7.73
N PHE A 31 -6.30 -0.57 -7.35
CA PHE A 31 -5.22 -0.42 -8.33
C PHE A 31 -5.15 -1.72 -9.12
N HIS A 32 -5.52 -1.65 -10.40
CA HIS A 32 -5.33 -2.76 -11.32
C HIS A 32 -3.87 -3.25 -11.21
N ARG A 33 -3.73 -4.52 -10.83
CA ARG A 33 -2.51 -5.30 -10.99
C ARG A 33 -2.18 -5.34 -12.48
N ASP A 34 -1.04 -4.78 -12.86
CA ASP A 34 -0.37 -5.28 -14.05
C ASP A 34 0.26 -6.63 -13.68
N VAL A 35 -0.18 -7.68 -14.37
CA VAL A 35 0.12 -9.09 -14.08
C VAL A 35 1.52 -9.49 -14.57
N ASN A 36 2.17 -8.64 -15.36
CA ASN A 36 3.51 -8.89 -15.84
C ASN A 36 4.49 -7.99 -15.09
N GLY A 37 5.43 -8.59 -14.36
CA GLY A 37 6.49 -7.90 -13.60
C GLY A 37 7.48 -7.08 -14.45
N ARG A 38 7.04 -6.50 -15.57
CA ARG A 38 7.79 -5.51 -16.31
C ARG A 38 7.63 -4.17 -15.60
N GLY A 39 8.72 -3.67 -15.04
CA GLY A 39 8.79 -2.28 -14.63
C GLY A 39 8.32 -1.39 -15.80
N PRO A 40 7.55 -0.32 -15.54
CA PRO A 40 7.06 0.54 -16.59
C PRO A 40 8.24 1.16 -17.36
N THR A 41 8.35 0.84 -18.63
CA THR A 41 9.34 1.42 -19.54
C THR A 41 9.03 2.91 -19.73
N LEU A 42 10.07 3.75 -19.67
CA LEU A 42 9.98 5.21 -19.80
C LEU A 42 9.40 5.69 -21.15
N THR A 43 9.21 4.79 -22.12
CA THR A 43 8.80 5.10 -23.49
C THR A 43 7.28 5.17 -23.70
N GLY A 44 6.44 4.79 -22.71
CA GLY A 44 4.99 4.62 -22.92
C GLY A 44 4.05 5.60 -22.20
N LEU A 45 4.52 6.45 -21.29
CA LEU A 45 3.64 7.13 -20.33
C LEU A 45 3.63 8.65 -20.54
N ASN A 46 2.71 9.13 -21.38
CA ASN A 46 2.16 10.50 -21.34
C ASN A 46 1.28 10.67 -20.08
N HIS A 47 1.78 10.28 -18.92
CA HIS A 47 1.03 10.35 -17.66
C HIS A 47 1.51 11.57 -16.91
N LYS A 48 0.65 12.60 -16.83
CA LYS A 48 0.83 13.66 -15.85
C LYS A 48 0.92 12.97 -14.48
N LEU A 49 2.09 13.08 -13.84
CA LEU A 49 2.27 12.63 -12.46
C LEU A 49 1.14 13.21 -11.62
N PRO A 50 0.48 12.40 -10.77
CA PRO A 50 -0.55 12.93 -9.89
C PRO A 50 0.05 14.07 -9.03
N PRO A 51 -0.73 15.12 -8.74
CA PRO A 51 -0.23 16.30 -8.05
C PRO A 51 0.31 15.90 -6.68
N LEU A 52 1.60 16.18 -6.47
CA LEU A 52 2.23 16.05 -5.15
C LEU A 52 1.88 17.26 -4.30
N MET A 53 1.85 17.08 -2.98
CA MET A 53 1.71 18.20 -2.05
C MET A 53 2.84 19.21 -2.31
N PRO A 54 2.55 20.53 -2.35
CA PRO A 54 3.56 21.54 -2.65
C PRO A 54 4.81 21.44 -1.78
N ALA A 55 4.66 21.18 -0.48
CA ALA A 55 5.77 21.02 0.45
C ALA A 55 6.70 19.83 0.09
N VAL A 56 6.13 18.70 -0.36
CA VAL A 56 6.90 17.54 -0.80
C VAL A 56 7.63 17.86 -2.11
N ARG A 57 6.94 18.52 -3.04
CA ARG A 57 7.53 18.94 -4.31
C ARG A 57 8.70 19.88 -4.09
N SER A 58 8.54 20.95 -3.30
CA SER A 58 9.63 21.90 -3.00
C SER A 58 10.82 21.22 -2.32
N LYS A 59 10.59 20.23 -1.45
CA LYS A 59 11.67 19.45 -0.85
C LYS A 59 12.42 18.62 -1.89
N LEU A 60 11.71 17.98 -2.82
CA LEU A 60 12.31 17.20 -3.92
C LEU A 60 13.05 18.09 -4.92
N GLU A 61 12.53 19.28 -5.24
CA GLU A 61 13.18 20.27 -6.10
C GLU A 61 14.51 20.75 -5.48
N ARG A 62 14.51 21.00 -4.17
CA ARG A 62 15.74 21.34 -3.45
C ARG A 62 16.76 20.21 -3.51
N MET A 63 16.34 18.98 -3.23
CA MET A 63 17.22 17.81 -3.32
C MET A 63 17.78 17.62 -4.73
N PHE A 64 16.96 17.76 -5.77
CA PHE A 64 17.41 17.67 -7.16
C PHE A 64 18.44 18.73 -7.51
N SER A 65 18.23 19.97 -7.04
CA SER A 65 19.17 21.08 -7.24
C SER A 65 20.50 20.82 -6.53
N GLU A 66 20.47 20.30 -5.30
CA GLU A 66 21.66 19.87 -4.55
C GLU A 66 22.44 18.78 -5.30
N LEU A 67 21.75 17.79 -5.87
CA LEU A 67 22.35 16.69 -6.64
C LEU A 67 23.00 17.16 -7.96
N CYS A 68 22.38 18.12 -8.66
CA CYS A 68 22.96 18.68 -9.89
C CYS A 68 24.27 19.43 -9.61
N GLY A 69 24.44 19.96 -8.39
CA GLY A 69 25.47 20.92 -8.06
C GLY A 69 25.02 22.34 -8.43
N LEU A 70 25.44 23.34 -7.65
CA LEU A 70 25.01 24.74 -7.72
C LEU A 70 25.50 25.48 -8.99
N SER A 71 25.28 24.95 -10.18
CA SER A 71 25.59 25.64 -11.43
C SER A 71 24.47 26.61 -11.77
N PHE A 72 24.68 27.88 -11.45
CA PHE A 72 23.73 28.97 -11.68
C PHE A 72 23.60 29.38 -13.16
N ARG A 73 24.38 28.78 -14.09
CA ARG A 73 24.48 29.23 -15.49
C ARG A 73 23.77 28.35 -16.52
N SER A 74 23.28 27.17 -16.14
CA SER A 74 22.66 26.22 -17.07
C SER A 74 21.41 25.59 -16.46
N THR A 75 20.50 25.09 -17.29
CA THR A 75 19.39 24.26 -16.84
C THR A 75 19.94 23.08 -16.01
N PRO A 76 19.45 22.87 -14.77
CA PRO A 76 20.00 21.83 -13.91
C PRO A 76 19.65 20.45 -14.49
N LEU A 77 20.68 19.70 -14.84
CA LEU A 77 20.58 18.34 -15.36
C LEU A 77 21.38 17.41 -14.44
N LEU A 78 20.71 16.37 -13.95
CA LEU A 78 21.31 15.36 -13.10
C LEU A 78 21.92 14.26 -13.98
N SER A 79 23.22 13.99 -13.83
CA SER A 79 23.86 12.87 -14.55
C SER A 79 23.40 11.53 -13.98
N ARG A 80 23.38 10.50 -14.84
CA ARG A 80 23.04 9.13 -14.47
C ARG A 80 23.84 8.65 -13.25
N ASP A 81 25.16 8.79 -13.28
CA ASP A 81 26.04 8.29 -12.21
C ASP A 81 25.73 8.91 -10.85
N LYS A 82 25.43 10.22 -10.82
CA LYS A 82 25.02 10.91 -9.59
C LYS A 82 23.64 10.45 -9.12
N PHE A 83 22.72 10.22 -10.06
CA PHE A 83 21.39 9.73 -9.72
C PHE A 83 21.45 8.30 -9.16
N GLU A 84 22.24 7.43 -9.77
CA GLU A 84 22.49 6.07 -9.29
C GLU A 84 23.10 6.08 -7.88
N ALA A 85 24.12 6.90 -7.64
CA ALA A 85 24.73 7.05 -6.33
C ALA A 85 23.71 7.51 -5.27
N PHE A 86 22.84 8.46 -5.61
CA PHE A 86 21.76 8.92 -4.74
C PHE A 86 20.77 7.80 -4.40
N LEU A 87 20.31 7.03 -5.41
CA LEU A 87 19.35 5.94 -5.22
C LEU A 87 19.96 4.81 -4.39
N ASN A 88 21.21 4.44 -4.66
CA ASN A 88 21.91 3.42 -3.87
C ASN A 88 22.07 3.85 -2.40
N THR A 89 22.43 5.11 -2.15
CA THR A 89 22.66 5.63 -0.79
C THR A 89 21.36 5.82 -0.01
N THR A 90 20.32 6.36 -0.66
CA THR A 90 19.11 6.82 0.05
C THR A 90 17.98 5.79 0.03
N GLN A 91 17.88 5.00 -1.04
CA GLN A 91 16.79 4.03 -1.26
C GLN A 91 17.22 2.58 -1.01
N GLY A 92 18.48 2.35 -0.60
CA GLY A 92 19.00 1.01 -0.32
C GLY A 92 19.28 0.18 -1.57
N GLY A 93 19.44 0.82 -2.73
CA GLY A 93 19.78 0.17 -3.99
C GLY A 93 18.96 0.64 -5.18
N LEU A 94 19.47 0.38 -6.39
CA LEU A 94 18.74 0.54 -7.65
C LEU A 94 17.76 -0.62 -7.84
N VAL A 95 16.47 -0.29 -7.98
CA VAL A 95 15.40 -1.24 -8.34
C VAL A 95 15.45 -1.58 -9.83
N ALA A 96 15.85 -0.63 -10.68
CA ALA A 96 15.97 -0.81 -12.13
C ALA A 96 17.09 0.08 -12.70
N PRO A 97 17.71 -0.32 -13.83
CA PRO A 97 18.69 0.50 -14.53
C PRO A 97 18.11 1.85 -14.98
N LEU A 98 18.97 2.88 -14.98
CA LEU A 98 18.63 4.19 -15.51
C LEU A 98 18.93 4.27 -17.02
N GLU A 99 17.88 4.50 -17.81
CA GLU A 99 17.95 4.50 -19.28
C GLU A 99 18.60 5.77 -19.89
N LEU A 100 18.55 6.90 -19.20
CA LEU A 100 19.02 8.19 -19.73
C LEU A 100 20.39 8.56 -19.15
N GLU A 101 21.21 9.26 -19.93
CA GLU A 101 22.48 9.80 -19.44
C GLU A 101 22.30 11.01 -18.51
N LYS A 102 21.25 11.80 -18.75
CA LYS A 102 20.91 13.00 -17.99
C LYS A 102 19.41 13.10 -17.77
N TYR A 103 19.03 13.63 -16.60
CA TYR A 103 17.65 13.76 -16.15
C TYR A 103 17.35 15.21 -15.77
N ASN A 104 16.24 15.74 -16.28
CA ASN A 104 15.64 16.96 -15.73
C ASN A 104 14.80 16.64 -14.48
N PHE A 105 14.28 17.67 -13.81
CA PHE A 105 13.51 17.47 -12.57
C PHE A 105 12.26 16.59 -12.77
N GLU A 106 11.50 16.78 -13.85
CA GLU A 106 10.28 15.99 -14.10
C GLU A 106 10.61 14.52 -14.37
N GLN A 107 11.69 14.23 -15.09
CA GLN A 107 12.15 12.87 -15.34
C GLN A 107 12.69 12.21 -14.07
N PHE A 108 13.45 12.95 -13.24
CA PHE A 108 13.88 12.50 -11.92
C PHE A 108 12.66 12.15 -11.05
N LEU A 109 11.68 13.05 -11.02
CA LEU A 109 10.45 12.88 -10.25
C LEU A 109 9.66 11.66 -10.72
N GLN A 110 9.58 11.45 -12.04
CA GLN A 110 8.91 10.31 -12.62
C GLN A 110 9.56 8.99 -12.18
N VAL A 111 10.89 8.88 -12.31
CA VAL A 111 11.63 7.68 -11.88
C VAL A 111 11.45 7.42 -10.39
N TRP A 112 11.59 8.47 -9.56
CA TRP A 112 11.42 8.37 -8.12
C TRP A 112 9.99 7.97 -7.74
N TYR A 113 8.98 8.60 -8.34
CA TYR A 113 7.58 8.36 -8.03
C TYR A 113 7.15 6.95 -8.40
N ILE A 114 7.59 6.46 -9.56
CA ILE A 114 7.20 5.14 -10.06
C ILE A 114 7.87 4.02 -9.27
N ASN A 115 9.18 4.16 -9.00
CA ASN A 115 9.98 3.04 -8.50
C ASN A 115 10.25 3.11 -6.99
N TYR A 116 10.22 4.31 -6.39
CA TYR A 116 10.74 4.55 -5.03
C TYR A 116 9.76 5.30 -4.10
N ARG A 117 8.57 5.68 -4.58
CA ARG A 117 7.53 6.30 -3.74
C ARG A 117 7.05 5.40 -2.60
N SER A 118 7.01 4.09 -2.85
CA SER A 118 6.45 3.14 -1.89
C SER A 118 7.46 2.90 -0.77
N ALA A 119 7.09 3.26 0.46
CA ALA A 119 7.85 2.87 1.66
C ALA A 119 7.87 1.35 1.86
N VAL A 120 6.92 0.63 1.25
CA VAL A 120 6.93 -0.83 1.21
C VAL A 120 7.83 -1.25 0.06
N ARG A 121 8.98 -1.84 0.39
CA ARG A 121 9.83 -2.52 -0.58
C ARG A 121 8.97 -3.58 -1.28
N ARG A 122 8.92 -3.53 -2.60
CA ARG A 122 8.33 -4.62 -3.38
C ARG A 122 9.29 -5.80 -3.24
N ILE A 123 9.05 -6.63 -2.24
CA ILE A 123 9.73 -7.91 -2.11
C ILE A 123 9.16 -8.75 -3.24
N GLU A 124 9.99 -9.07 -4.22
CA GLU A 124 9.71 -10.19 -5.11
C GLU A 124 9.62 -11.41 -4.20
N CYS A 125 8.38 -11.81 -3.92
CA CYS A 125 8.12 -13.02 -3.17
C CYS A 125 8.55 -14.13 -4.12
N GLY A 126 9.82 -14.56 -3.99
CA GLY A 126 10.35 -15.70 -4.71
C GLY A 126 9.45 -16.91 -4.50
N GLU A 127 9.59 -17.91 -5.35
CA GLU A 127 8.79 -19.12 -5.23
C GLU A 127 8.89 -19.67 -3.80
N LYS A 128 7.74 -19.81 -3.16
CA LYS A 128 7.67 -20.43 -1.84
C LYS A 128 7.97 -21.91 -2.04
N ASP A 129 8.88 -22.46 -1.25
CA ASP A 129 9.03 -23.91 -1.17
C ASP A 129 7.72 -24.50 -0.63
N LEU A 130 6.92 -25.15 -1.48
CA LEU A 130 5.63 -25.77 -1.13
C LEU A 130 5.76 -27.26 -0.73
N SER A 131 7.00 -27.77 -0.56
CA SER A 131 7.25 -29.17 -0.17
C SER A 131 7.15 -29.41 1.34
N LYS A 132 7.09 -28.35 2.16
CA LYS A 132 7.02 -28.44 3.62
C LYS A 132 5.57 -28.67 4.07
N PRO A 133 5.35 -29.23 5.28
CA PRO A 133 4.00 -29.38 5.82
C PRO A 133 3.33 -28.02 6.09
N ILE A 134 2.00 -28.02 6.12
CA ILE A 134 1.16 -26.82 6.27
C ILE A 134 1.51 -25.96 7.50
N SER A 135 2.01 -26.58 8.57
CA SER A 135 2.45 -25.93 9.81
C SER A 135 3.62 -24.95 9.62
N ASN A 136 4.33 -25.01 8.49
CA ASN A 136 5.51 -24.20 8.22
C ASN A 136 5.16 -22.89 7.49
N TYR A 137 3.89 -22.63 7.23
CA TYR A 137 3.44 -21.43 6.52
C TYR A 137 2.52 -20.59 7.39
N PHE A 138 2.68 -19.27 7.30
CA PHE A 138 1.65 -18.36 7.77
C PHE A 138 0.47 -18.40 6.79
N ILE A 139 -0.71 -18.74 7.31
CA ILE A 139 -1.96 -18.81 6.55
C ILE A 139 -2.81 -17.63 6.96
N SER A 140 -3.25 -16.85 5.97
CA SER A 140 -4.25 -15.81 6.20
C SER A 140 -5.59 -16.49 6.43
N SER A 141 -6.12 -16.43 7.64
CA SER A 141 -7.42 -16.99 8.04
C SER A 141 -8.36 -15.90 8.52
N SER A 142 -9.68 -16.15 8.42
CA SER A 142 -10.70 -15.26 8.97
C SER A 142 -11.65 -16.03 9.87
N HIS A 143 -11.92 -15.48 11.05
CA HIS A 143 -12.87 -16.03 12.01
C HIS A 143 -14.30 -15.62 11.69
N ASN A 144 -15.27 -16.54 11.86
CA ASN A 144 -16.70 -16.31 11.61
C ASN A 144 -16.95 -15.55 10.30
N THR A 145 -16.47 -16.13 9.19
CA THR A 145 -16.38 -15.40 7.92
C THR A 145 -17.71 -14.80 7.47
N TYR A 146 -18.81 -15.46 7.81
CA TYR A 146 -20.16 -15.01 7.49
C TYR A 146 -20.57 -13.71 8.18
N ALA A 147 -19.96 -13.33 9.31
CA ALA A 147 -20.38 -12.19 10.11
C ALA A 147 -19.90 -10.86 9.50
N MET A 148 -20.82 -9.93 9.26
CA MET A 148 -20.53 -8.62 8.66
C MET A 148 -20.25 -7.52 9.69
N GLY A 149 -20.37 -7.82 10.98
CA GLY A 149 -20.25 -6.85 12.06
C GLY A 149 -20.15 -7.49 13.44
N ASN A 150 -20.97 -7.01 14.37
CA ASN A 150 -20.96 -7.48 15.75
C ASN A 150 -21.30 -8.98 15.85
N GLN A 151 -20.62 -9.72 16.74
CA GLN A 151 -20.79 -11.18 16.88
C GLN A 151 -22.15 -11.61 17.48
N LEU A 152 -22.86 -10.74 18.19
CA LEU A 152 -24.09 -11.06 18.92
C LEU A 152 -25.36 -10.64 18.18
N TYR A 153 -25.33 -9.49 17.51
CA TYR A 153 -26.50 -8.89 16.85
C TYR A 153 -26.20 -8.36 15.45
N GLY A 154 -25.01 -8.65 14.92
CA GLY A 154 -24.66 -8.32 13.54
C GLY A 154 -25.31 -9.29 12.55
N GLU A 155 -25.41 -8.83 11.32
CA GLU A 155 -25.94 -9.65 10.22
C GLU A 155 -24.89 -10.62 9.69
N ASN A 156 -25.39 -11.73 9.17
CA ASN A 156 -24.60 -12.74 8.49
C ASN A 156 -24.87 -12.66 6.99
N SER A 157 -23.83 -12.73 6.16
CA SER A 157 -23.97 -12.62 4.70
C SER A 157 -23.06 -13.57 3.94
N ALA A 158 -23.57 -14.12 2.83
CA ALA A 158 -22.78 -14.87 1.87
C ALA A 158 -21.72 -13.99 1.16
N ASP A 159 -21.98 -12.69 1.01
CA ASP A 159 -21.03 -11.75 0.40
C ASP A 159 -19.75 -11.61 1.21
N ALA A 160 -19.85 -11.84 2.52
CA ALA A 160 -18.71 -11.88 3.41
C ALA A 160 -17.66 -12.90 2.92
N TYR A 161 -18.09 -14.07 2.43
CA TYR A 161 -17.26 -15.13 1.83
C TYR A 161 -16.72 -14.79 0.43
N ARG A 162 -17.41 -13.95 -0.34
CA ARG A 162 -16.91 -13.46 -1.63
C ARG A 162 -15.76 -12.46 -1.45
N LYS A 163 -15.93 -11.48 -0.57
CA LYS A 163 -14.92 -10.44 -0.27
C LYS A 163 -13.65 -11.00 0.32
N ALA A 164 -13.87 -11.87 1.28
CA ALA A 164 -13.00 -12.94 1.64
C ALA A 164 -12.22 -13.53 0.45
N SER A 165 -12.86 -14.37 -0.37
CA SER A 165 -12.18 -15.23 -1.34
C SER A 165 -11.30 -14.43 -2.31
N SER A 166 -11.75 -13.24 -2.72
CA SER A 166 -10.96 -12.33 -3.56
C SER A 166 -9.64 -11.85 -2.93
N ARG A 167 -9.48 -12.02 -1.61
CA ARG A 167 -8.26 -11.72 -0.84
C ARG A 167 -7.44 -12.97 -0.48
N ASN A 168 -7.81 -14.16 -0.97
CA ASN A 168 -7.14 -15.44 -0.68
C ASN A 168 -6.99 -15.75 0.83
N ILE A 169 -7.99 -15.36 1.62
CA ILE A 169 -8.05 -15.69 3.06
C ILE A 169 -8.79 -17.05 3.20
N MET A 170 -8.46 -17.87 4.18
CA MET A 170 -9.20 -19.09 4.52
C MET A 170 -10.55 -18.74 5.18
N ARG A 171 -11.57 -19.57 4.97
CA ARG A 171 -12.94 -19.34 5.47
C ARG A 171 -13.32 -20.27 6.59
N ASP A 172 -14.05 -19.70 7.53
CA ASP A 172 -14.70 -20.41 8.63
C ASP A 172 -16.20 -20.51 8.33
N LEU A 173 -16.76 -21.70 8.54
CA LEU A 173 -18.16 -22.02 8.26
C LEU A 173 -18.77 -22.71 9.48
N ASP A 174 -19.77 -22.05 10.08
CA ASP A 174 -20.53 -22.60 11.19
C ASP A 174 -21.88 -23.13 10.70
N ILE A 175 -22.09 -24.44 10.84
CA ILE A 175 -23.30 -25.13 10.37
C ILE A 175 -24.14 -25.55 11.56
N TRP A 176 -25.41 -25.16 11.55
CA TRP A 176 -26.40 -25.51 12.55
C TRP A 176 -27.58 -26.21 11.90
N ALA A 177 -28.15 -27.22 12.56
CA ALA A 177 -29.38 -27.86 12.09
C ALA A 177 -30.56 -26.88 12.24
N ASN A 178 -31.39 -26.78 11.21
CA ASN A 178 -32.69 -26.14 11.35
C ASN A 178 -33.65 -27.12 12.02
N HIS A 179 -34.54 -26.62 12.90
CA HIS A 179 -35.60 -27.46 13.46
C HIS A 179 -36.45 -28.03 12.31
N VAL A 180 -36.57 -29.36 12.28
CA VAL A 180 -37.61 -30.06 11.53
C VAL A 180 -38.91 -29.82 12.29
N LEU A 181 -39.84 -29.07 11.70
CA LEU A 181 -41.25 -29.08 12.08
C LEU A 181 -41.99 -30.05 11.17
#